data_AF-A0A161J4L4-F1
#
_entry.id   AF-A0A161J4L4-F1
#
_cell.length_a   1.000
_cell.length_b   1.000
_cell.length_c   1.000
_cell.angle_alpha   90.00
_cell.angle_beta   90.00
_cell.angle_gamma   90.00
#
_symmetry.space_group_name_H-M   'P 1'
#
loop_
_entity.id
_entity.type
_entity.pdbx_description
1 polymer ?
#
loop_
_entity_poly.entity_id
_entity_poly.type
_entity_poly.pdbx_seq_one_letter_code
_entity_poly.pdbx_strand_id
1 'polypeptide(L)' 'MSITIFGIAAAASFVASVAAGFWLMLHLNSVASAFEGKADLVASDTRARHSKQEVQVAIAVLLGGAALCIALAMSVIVA' A
#
# COMPACT_ATOMS: atom_id res chain seq x y z
N MET A 1 -8.79 -29.19 -2.49
CA MET A 1 -7.50 -28.51 -2.77
C MET A 1 -7.68 -27.08 -3.27
N SER A 2 -8.69 -26.76 -4.09
CA SER A 2 -8.95 -25.40 -4.58
C SER A 2 -9.23 -24.37 -3.47
N ILE A 3 -10.15 -24.67 -2.55
CA ILE A 3 -10.53 -23.77 -1.43
C ILE A 3 -9.34 -23.39 -0.54
N THR A 4 -8.44 -24.33 -0.28
CA THR A 4 -7.25 -24.09 0.55
C THR A 4 -6.28 -23.13 -0.14
N ILE A 5 -6.11 -23.26 -1.47
CA ILE A 5 -5.26 -22.38 -2.28
C ILE A 5 -5.86 -20.96 -2.33
N PHE A 6 -7.17 -20.84 -2.54
CA PHE A 6 -7.87 -19.55 -2.52
C PHE A 6 -7.77 -18.85 -1.15
N GLY A 7 -7.89 -19.60 -0.06
CA GLY A 7 -7.73 -19.08 1.30
C GLY A 7 -6.31 -18.56 1.57
N ILE A 8 -5.28 -19.31 1.16
CA ILE A 8 -3.88 -18.88 1.32
C ILE A 8 -3.59 -17.64 0.47
N ALA A 9 -4.08 -17.59 -0.78
CA ALA A 9 -3.90 -16.44 -1.66
C ALA A 9 -4.59 -15.17 -1.10
N ALA A 10 -5.80 -15.31 -0.55
CA ALA A 10 -6.50 -14.21 0.09
C ALA A 10 -5.77 -13.71 1.34
N ALA A 11 -5.30 -14.62 2.21
CA ALA A 11 -4.53 -14.27 3.40
C ALA A 11 -3.21 -13.55 3.05
N ALA A 12 -2.47 -14.05 2.05
CA ALA A 12 -1.24 -13.41 1.58
C ALA A 12 -1.50 -12.01 1.01
N SER A 13 -2.56 -11.84 0.23
CA SER A 13 -2.95 -10.55 -0.33
C SER A 13 -3.34 -9.54 0.75
N PHE A 14 -4.05 -10.01 1.79
CA PHE A 14 -4.41 -9.19 2.94
C PHE A 14 -3.17 -8.74 3.72
N VAL A 15 -2.26 -9.66 4.05
CA VAL A 15 -1.02 -9.33 4.77
C VAL A 15 -0.16 -8.36 3.97
N ALA A 16 -0.01 -8.57 2.66
CA ALA A 16 0.73 -7.67 1.79
C ALA A 16 0.10 -6.26 1.76
N SER A 17 -1.23 -6.17 1.68
CA SER A 17 -1.96 -4.90 1.72
C SER A 17 -1.76 -4.15 3.04
N VAL A 18 -1.87 -4.84 4.18
CA VAL A 18 -1.70 -4.23 5.51
C VAL A 18 -0.25 -3.78 5.72
N ALA A 19 0.72 -4.61 5.34
CA ALA A 19 2.14 -4.28 5.44
C ALA A 19 2.50 -3.05 4.59
N ALA A 20 1.99 -2.98 3.35
CA ALA A 20 2.17 -1.81 2.49
C ALA A 20 1.57 -0.54 3.09
N GLY A 21 0.38 -0.65 3.71
CA GLY A 21 -0.26 0.48 4.40
C GLY A 21 0.51 0.97 5.61
N PHE A 22 1.00 0.05 6.44
CA PHE A 22 1.81 0.37 7.60
C PHE A 22 3.13 1.04 7.19
N TRP A 23 3.80 0.50 6.17
CA TRP A 23 5.00 1.09 5.60
C TRP A 23 4.75 2.50 5.05
N LEU A 24 3.67 2.68 4.27
CA LEU A 24 3.29 3.99 3.72
C LEU A 24 3.04 5.02 4.83
N MET A 25 2.37 4.62 5.91
CA MET A 25 2.09 5.50 7.05
C MET A 25 3.37 5.90 7.77
N LEU A 26 4.28 4.97 8.04
CA LEU A 26 5.58 5.25 8.64
C LEU A 26 6.42 6.17 7.74
N HIS A 27 6.44 5.90 6.44
CA HIS A 27 7.17 6.70 5.45
C HIS A 27 6.66 8.14 5.43
N LEU A 28 5.34 8.34 5.29
CA LEU A 28 4.74 9.67 5.31
C LEU A 28 4.94 10.41 6.64
N ASN A 29 4.85 9.70 7.78
CA ASN A 29 5.07 10.31 9.08
C ASN A 29 6.53 10.76 9.27
N SER A 30 7.48 9.94 8.82
CA SER A 30 8.92 10.31 8.85
C SER A 30 9.22 11.52 7.97
N VAL A 31 8.59 11.60 6.78
CA VAL A 31 8.72 12.73 5.88
C VAL A 31 8.11 13.98 6.51
N ALA A 32 6.91 13.87 7.10
CA ALA A 32 6.24 15.00 7.75
C ALA A 32 7.06 15.56 8.92
N SER A 33 7.61 14.68 9.78
CA SER A 33 8.49 15.09 10.89
C SER A 33 9.74 15.82 10.40
N ALA A 34 10.31 15.43 9.26
CA ALA A 34 11.45 16.13 8.66
C ALA A 34 11.13 17.57 8.20
N PHE A 35 9.85 17.92 8.02
CA PHE A 35 9.39 19.25 7.63
C PHE A 35 8.75 20.04 8.78
N GLU A 36 8.62 19.44 9.96
CA GLU A 36 8.03 20.08 11.14
C GLU A 36 8.91 21.27 11.59
N GLY A 37 8.36 22.48 11.50
CA GLY A 37 9.07 23.72 11.85
C GLY A 37 9.94 24.36 10.74
N LYS A 38 10.02 23.76 9.54
CA LYS A 38 10.70 24.35 8.36
C LYS A 38 9.81 24.50 7.14
N ALA A 39 8.49 24.36 7.30
CA ALA A 39 7.49 24.42 6.25
C ALA A 39 7.27 25.83 5.66
N ASP A 40 8.24 26.73 5.78
CA ASP A 40 8.19 28.04 5.13
C ASP A 40 8.55 27.87 3.66
N LEU A 41 7.53 27.52 2.87
CA LEU A 41 7.35 27.86 1.45
C LEU A 41 8.57 27.68 0.54
N VAL A 42 9.31 26.58 0.65
CA VAL A 42 10.27 26.20 -0.40
C VAL A 42 9.49 25.63 -1.58
N ALA A 43 9.62 26.27 -2.75
CA ALA A 43 9.00 25.82 -3.99
C ALA A 43 9.29 24.33 -4.22
N SER A 44 8.24 23.56 -4.51
CA SER A 44 8.35 22.11 -4.78
C SER A 44 9.40 21.88 -5.86
N ASP A 45 10.55 21.33 -5.47
CA ASP A 45 11.60 20.97 -6.40
C ASP A 45 11.05 19.86 -7.32
N THR A 46 10.75 20.23 -8.57
CA THR A 46 10.06 19.41 -9.59
C THR A 46 10.84 18.17 -10.04
N ARG A 47 12.05 17.94 -9.49
CA ARG A 47 12.81 16.72 -9.76
C ARG A 47 12.04 15.47 -9.35
N ALA A 48 12.06 14.48 -10.25
CA ALA A 48 11.53 13.14 -10.00
C ALA A 48 12.31 12.48 -8.86
N ARG A 49 11.86 12.67 -7.62
CA ARG A 49 12.40 11.97 -6.46
C ARG A 49 11.97 10.51 -6.55
N HIS A 50 12.93 9.59 -6.47
CA HIS A 50 12.73 8.14 -6.36
C HIS A 50 11.62 7.77 -5.36
N SER A 51 11.51 8.54 -4.28
CA SER A 51 10.46 8.39 -3.27
C SER A 51 9.02 8.48 -3.80
N LYS A 52 8.74 9.23 -4.88
CA LYS A 52 7.40 9.26 -5.51
C LYS A 52 7.03 7.90 -6.10
N GLN A 53 7.99 7.21 -6.68
CA GLN A 53 7.77 5.91 -7.32
C GLN A 53 7.55 4.82 -6.25
N GLU A 54 8.31 4.85 -5.16
CA GLU A 54 8.11 3.96 -4.01
C GLU A 54 6.72 4.13 -3.38
N VAL A 55 6.27 5.37 -3.20
CA VAL A 55 4.93 5.67 -2.69
C VAL A 55 3.85 5.17 -3.65
N GLN A 56 4.01 5.35 -4.96
CA GLN A 56 3.06 4.83 -5.95
C GLN A 56 2.98 3.31 -5.95
N VAL A 57 4.12 2.62 -5.84
CA VAL A 57 4.17 1.16 -5.72
C VAL A 57 3.48 0.70 -4.43
N ALA A 58 3.74 1.36 -3.29
CA ALA A 58 3.07 1.03 -2.04
C ALA A 58 1.54 1.22 -2.12
N ILE A 59 1.07 2.29 -2.76
CA ILE A 59 -0.36 2.52 -3.02
C ILE A 59 -0.95 1.43 -3.93
N ALA A 60 -0.24 1.07 -5.00
CA ALA A 60 -0.68 0.02 -5.92
C ALA A 60 -0.76 -1.35 -5.24
N VAL A 61 0.20 -1.68 -4.38
CA VAL A 61 0.20 -2.93 -3.59
C VAL A 61 -0.91 -2.92 -2.55
N LEU A 62 -1.17 -1.78 -1.90
CA LEU A 62 -2.26 -1.63 -0.92
C LEU A 62 -3.63 -1.79 -1.60
N LEU A 63 -3.92 -0.99 -2.63
CA LEU A 63 -5.21 -1.04 -3.31
C LEU A 63 -5.40 -2.36 -4.07
N GLY A 64 -4.36 -2.81 -4.76
CA GLY A 64 -4.37 -4.07 -5.51
C GLY A 64 -4.52 -5.28 -4.62
N GLY A 65 -3.78 -5.35 -3.50
CA GLY A 65 -3.88 -6.43 -2.53
C GLY A 65 -5.26 -6.51 -1.87
N ALA A 66 -5.83 -5.36 -1.48
CA ALA A 66 -7.19 -5.30 -0.93
C ALA A 66 -8.25 -5.71 -1.96
N ALA A 67 -8.18 -5.19 -3.19
CA ALA A 67 -9.12 -5.53 -4.25
C ALA A 67 -9.06 -7.02 -4.62
N LEU A 68 -7.85 -7.58 -4.72
CA LEU A 68 -7.64 -8.99 -5.01
C LEU A 68 -8.16 -9.87 -3.87
N CYS A 69 -7.93 -9.49 -2.62
CA CYS A 69 -8.47 -10.18 -1.45
C CYS A 69 -10.00 -10.22 -1.47
N ILE A 70 -10.66 -9.09 -1.77
CA ILE A 70 -12.12 -9.00 -1.87
C ILE A 70 -12.64 -9.85 -3.03
N ALA A 71 -12.00 -9.77 -4.20
CA ALA A 71 -12.39 -10.56 -5.37
C ALA A 71 -12.29 -12.07 -5.11
N LEU A 72 -11.21 -12.51 -4.45
CA LEU A 72 -11.04 -13.90 -4.02
C LEU A 72 -12.11 -14.31 -3.01
N ALA A 73 -12.41 -13.48 -2.01
CA ALA A 73 -13.46 -13.78 -1.03
C ALA A 73 -14.85 -13.90 -1.70
N MET A 74 -15.21 -12.97 -2.59
CA MET A 74 -16.47 -13.02 -3.35
C MET A 74 -16.55 -14.25 -4.26
N SER A 75 -15.45 -14.63 -4.90
CA SER A 75 -15.40 -15.83 -5.76
C SER A 75 -15.64 -17.13 -5.00
N VAL A 76 -15.30 -17.18 -3.70
CA VAL A 76 -15.58 -18.33 -2.84
C VAL A 76 -17.03 -18.34 -2.34
N ILE A 77 -17.65 -17.18 -2.15
CA ILE A 77 -19.06 -17.07 -1.70
C ILE A 77 -20.05 -17.40 -2.82
N VAL A 78 -19.69 -17.10 -4.07
CA VAL A 78 -20.55 -17.29 -5.26
C VAL A 78 -20.40 -18.69 -5.88
N ALA A 79 -19.33 -19.42 -5.57
CA ALA A 79 -19.05 -20.78 -6.07
C ALA A 79 -19.72 -21.87 -5.21
#